data_AF-A0A1I9WLA1-F1
#
_entry.id   AF-A0A1I9WLA1-F1
#
_cell.length_a   1.000
_cell.length_b   1.000
_cell.length_c   1.000
_cell.angle_alpha   90.00
_cell.angle_beta   90.00
_cell.angle_gamma   90.00
#
_symmetry.space_group_name_H-M   'P 1'
#
loop_
_entity.id
_entity.type
_entity.pdbx_description
1 polymer ?
#
loop_
_entity_poly.entity_id
_entity_poly.type
_entity_poly.pdbx_seq_one_letter_code
_entity_poly.pdbx_strand_id
1 'polypeptide(L)'
;MVQVLFNGDVVVVLMLLLVHKMSSLQSPASHNISNSHSIDKRQELRSEYVACKAAEDCEEHHDCQAHVCRNPCHSIDCEPIRAGTRCRVEAHRPECKTKEELINPEQWDATPDCAMNDECNFEQWCLNGKCQEACADIDCSSWSDDGICATENHLPVCKVKDGDWDEEQVIQLETEQRNEGDLCKSTHECAFNLVCHTGLCKKPCDQLTCFSDSMSHLNLPYLLSPDKIPQDAESDHKFRCVNEYHVVKCIKNVPYNVALFGCESNEHCGEHQLCVNRKCTDSCKWVDCVSWSFDGYCDVIDHYGACKFELFGSTEDEIEAVASQRRQGAKCINTFQCSHHLACISGRCSDPCDLLWCIGEGAYTPARLVQKRLFPMEYNFNENYKCVTEHHLVRCDLGG
;
A
#
# COMPACT_ATOMS: atom_id res chain seq x y z
N MET A 1 -82.41 2.44 41.61
CA MET A 1 -82.56 1.50 40.48
C MET A 1 -82.34 2.31 39.22
N VAL A 2 -81.19 2.14 38.54
CA VAL A 2 -81.03 1.24 37.36
C VAL A 2 -81.60 1.95 36.12
N GLN A 3 -80.98 2.05 34.94
CA GLN A 3 -79.69 1.69 34.35
C GLN A 3 -79.63 2.46 33.02
N VAL A 4 -78.47 3.02 32.69
CA VAL A 4 -77.75 2.87 31.40
C VAL A 4 -78.57 2.89 30.11
N LEU A 5 -78.26 3.83 29.20
CA LEU A 5 -77.95 3.51 27.80
C LEU A 5 -76.86 4.44 27.26
N PHE A 6 -75.92 3.78 26.57
CA PHE A 6 -74.67 4.22 25.97
C PHE A 6 -74.84 5.16 24.77
N ASN A 7 -73.75 5.84 24.39
CA ASN A 7 -73.16 5.59 23.06
C ASN A 7 -71.67 5.94 23.05
N GLY A 8 -70.83 4.89 23.02
CA GLY A 8 -69.36 4.96 23.02
C GLY A 8 -68.74 5.34 21.68
N ASP A 9 -69.52 5.39 20.60
CA ASP A 9 -69.00 5.67 19.26
C ASP A 9 -68.80 7.17 18.97
N VAL A 10 -69.43 8.05 19.75
CA VAL A 10 -69.30 9.51 19.56
C VAL A 10 -67.97 10.05 20.13
N VAL A 11 -67.43 9.40 21.17
CA VAL A 11 -66.20 9.87 21.85
C VAL A 11 -64.94 9.53 21.04
N VAL A 12 -64.95 8.43 20.29
CA VAL A 12 -63.78 8.00 19.49
C VAL A 12 -63.61 8.87 18.24
N VAL A 13 -64.70 9.29 17.60
CA VAL A 13 -64.63 10.20 16.43
C VAL A 13 -64.21 11.62 16.83
N LEU A 14 -64.62 12.10 18.02
CA LEU A 14 -64.24 13.44 18.50
C LEU A 14 -62.75 13.53 18.88
N MET A 15 -62.16 12.45 19.41
CA MET A 15 -60.74 12.40 19.76
C MET A 15 -59.83 12.30 18.52
N LEU A 16 -60.23 11.57 17.47
CA LEU A 16 -59.43 11.48 16.23
C LEU A 16 -59.37 12.79 15.45
N LEU A 17 -60.42 13.61 15.50
CA LEU A 17 -60.42 14.94 14.86
C LEU A 17 -59.58 15.99 15.60
N LEU A 18 -59.36 15.82 16.91
CA LEU A 18 -58.49 16.72 17.69
C LEU A 18 -57.01 16.43 17.48
N VAL A 19 -56.61 15.16 17.25
CA VAL A 19 -55.21 14.80 17.04
C VAL A 19 -54.70 15.21 15.64
N HIS A 20 -55.55 15.23 14.61
CA HIS A 20 -55.13 15.68 13.27
C HIS A 20 -54.98 17.21 13.14
N LYS A 21 -55.64 18.00 13.99
CA LYS A 21 -55.64 19.47 13.85
C LYS A 21 -54.49 20.17 14.59
N MET A 22 -53.68 19.44 15.37
CA MET A 22 -52.51 20.00 16.08
C MET A 22 -51.16 19.80 15.36
N SER A 23 -51.15 19.23 14.14
CA SER A 23 -49.91 18.99 13.38
C SER A 23 -49.62 20.03 12.27
N SER A 24 -50.34 21.15 12.22
CA SER A 24 -50.06 22.23 11.26
C SER A 24 -50.12 23.61 11.91
N LEU A 25 -49.10 23.95 12.69
CA LEU A 25 -48.82 25.33 13.07
C LEU A 25 -47.31 25.58 12.97
N GLN A 26 -46.93 26.11 11.81
CA GLN A 26 -45.69 26.86 11.63
C GLN A 26 -45.69 28.07 12.56
N SER A 27 -44.55 28.35 13.17
CA SER A 27 -44.22 29.64 13.77
C SER A 27 -42.72 29.87 13.76
N PRO A 28 -42.29 31.14 13.83
CA PRO A 28 -41.23 31.67 12.97
C PRO A 28 -39.84 31.62 13.61
N ALA A 29 -38.87 31.88 12.74
CA ALA A 29 -37.46 32.09 13.01
C ALA A 29 -37.14 32.79 14.34
N SER A 30 -36.22 32.17 15.10
CA SER A 30 -35.22 32.92 15.86
C SER A 30 -33.84 32.38 15.48
N HIS A 31 -32.98 33.30 15.04
CA HIS A 31 -31.58 33.02 14.79
C HIS A 31 -30.87 32.82 16.14
N ASN A 32 -30.36 31.61 16.37
CA ASN A 32 -29.25 31.40 17.27
C ASN A 32 -28.26 30.47 16.56
N ILE A 33 -27.16 31.07 16.13
CA ILE A 33 -25.98 30.38 15.60
C ILE A 33 -25.35 29.66 16.79
N SER A 34 -25.58 28.35 16.89
CA SER A 34 -24.71 27.45 17.62
C SER A 34 -24.04 26.57 16.57
N ASN A 35 -22.72 26.73 16.46
CA ASN A 35 -21.82 25.87 15.70
C ASN A 35 -21.99 24.43 16.20
N SER A 36 -22.82 23.64 15.50
CA SER A 36 -22.70 22.20 15.55
C SER A 36 -21.50 21.84 14.69
N HIS A 37 -20.34 21.69 15.33
CA HIS A 37 -19.30 20.82 14.79
C HIS A 37 -19.96 19.46 14.55
N SER A 38 -20.15 19.14 13.28
CA SER A 38 -20.32 17.79 12.78
C SER A 38 -19.03 17.04 13.15
N ILE A 39 -18.97 16.54 14.39
CA ILE A 39 -18.03 15.50 14.76
C ILE A 39 -18.45 14.28 13.96
N ASP A 40 -17.60 13.98 13.00
CA ASP A 40 -17.68 12.87 12.09
C ASP A 40 -17.82 11.56 12.90
N LYS A 41 -19.01 10.95 12.83
CA LYS A 41 -19.32 9.66 13.46
C LYS A 41 -18.68 8.47 12.71
N ARG A 42 -17.74 8.70 11.79
CA ARG A 42 -16.99 7.63 11.10
C ARG A 42 -15.73 7.14 11.81
N GLN A 43 -15.35 7.70 12.95
CA GLN A 43 -14.13 7.29 13.65
C GLN A 43 -14.27 6.07 14.59
N GLU A 44 -15.45 5.46 14.70
CA GLU A 44 -15.71 4.36 15.67
C GLU A 44 -15.69 2.93 15.09
N LEU A 45 -15.19 2.71 13.87
CA LEU A 45 -15.21 1.36 13.27
C LEU A 45 -13.99 1.00 12.41
N ARG A 46 -12.80 1.44 12.82
CA ARG A 46 -11.56 0.70 12.54
C ARG A 46 -10.98 0.26 13.88
N SER A 47 -11.51 -0.84 14.42
CA SER A 47 -10.76 -1.68 15.35
C SER A 47 -9.53 -2.16 14.57
N GLU A 48 -8.43 -1.44 14.70
CA GLU A 48 -7.10 -1.90 14.38
C GLU A 48 -7.00 -3.36 14.87
N TYR A 49 -6.69 -4.30 13.96
CA TYR A 49 -6.58 -5.71 14.31
C TYR A 49 -5.32 -5.89 15.14
N VAL A 50 -5.43 -5.57 16.43
CA VAL A 50 -4.40 -5.79 17.43
C VAL A 50 -4.40 -7.28 17.71
N ALA A 51 -3.41 -8.01 17.19
CA ALA A 51 -3.32 -9.45 17.37
C ALA A 51 -3.04 -9.81 18.85
N CYS A 52 -2.30 -8.95 19.56
CA CYS A 52 -1.99 -9.13 20.98
C CYS A 52 -1.82 -7.79 21.73
N LYS A 53 -2.08 -7.79 23.03
CA LYS A 53 -1.81 -6.66 23.94
C LYS A 53 -0.75 -6.99 24.98
N ALA A 54 -0.62 -8.26 25.32
CA ALA A 54 0.37 -8.80 26.25
C ALA A 54 0.91 -10.14 25.74
N ALA A 55 2.02 -10.60 26.31
CA ALA A 55 2.68 -11.83 25.92
C ALA A 55 1.77 -13.05 26.08
N GLU A 56 0.92 -13.04 27.10
CA GLU A 56 -0.04 -14.10 27.41
C GLU A 56 -1.19 -14.20 26.39
N ASP A 57 -1.35 -13.20 25.52
CA ASP A 57 -2.28 -13.27 24.40
C ASP A 57 -1.71 -14.10 23.24
N CYS A 58 -0.41 -14.43 23.28
CA CYS A 58 0.30 -15.21 22.27
C CYS A 58 0.49 -16.67 22.70
N GLU A 59 0.88 -17.52 21.75
CA GLU A 59 1.27 -18.90 22.07
C GLU A 59 2.53 -18.93 22.96
N GLU A 60 2.75 -20.03 23.69
CA GLU A 60 3.80 -20.16 24.73
C GLU A 60 5.23 -19.84 24.22
N HIS A 61 5.46 -19.94 22.91
CA HIS A 61 6.73 -19.68 22.24
C HIS A 61 6.80 -18.33 21.49
N HIS A 62 5.84 -17.44 21.73
CA HIS A 62 5.75 -16.11 21.13
C HIS A 62 5.66 -15.02 22.21
N ASP A 63 6.08 -13.80 21.91
CA ASP A 63 5.93 -12.61 22.74
C ASP A 63 5.19 -11.53 21.95
N CYS A 64 4.49 -10.64 22.65
CA CYS A 64 3.72 -9.58 22.01
C CYS A 64 4.60 -8.36 21.73
N GLN A 65 5.06 -8.22 20.49
CA GLN A 65 5.91 -7.12 20.05
C GLN A 65 5.19 -6.27 19.03
N ALA A 66 4.99 -4.99 19.35
CA ALA A 66 4.26 -4.03 18.51
C ALA A 66 2.90 -4.57 18.03
N HIS A 67 2.12 -5.15 18.97
CA HIS A 67 0.79 -5.70 18.71
C HIS A 67 0.73 -6.94 17.80
N VAL A 68 1.88 -7.58 17.54
CA VAL A 68 2.01 -8.82 16.77
C VAL A 68 2.72 -9.88 17.62
N CYS A 69 2.19 -11.10 17.64
CA CYS A 69 2.86 -12.24 18.26
C CYS A 69 4.06 -12.64 17.42
N ARG A 70 5.28 -12.53 17.98
CA ARG A 70 6.55 -12.87 17.32
C ARG A 70 7.39 -13.74 18.22
N ASN A 71 8.19 -14.63 17.65
CA ASN A 71 9.13 -15.42 18.42
C ASN A 71 10.24 -14.48 18.97
N PRO A 72 10.38 -14.31 20.30
CA PRO A 72 11.34 -13.37 20.85
C PRO A 72 12.80 -13.81 20.65
N CYS A 73 13.04 -15.06 20.21
CA CYS A 73 14.38 -15.53 19.87
C CYS A 73 14.93 -14.97 18.56
N HIS A 74 14.10 -14.43 17.67
CA HIS A 74 14.57 -13.83 16.41
C HIS A 74 15.52 -12.63 16.64
N SER A 75 15.37 -11.90 17.75
CA SER A 75 16.17 -10.71 18.04
C SER A 75 17.41 -10.96 18.90
N ILE A 76 17.69 -12.23 19.26
CA ILE A 76 18.80 -12.58 20.15
C ILE A 76 19.71 -13.60 19.48
N ASP A 77 20.94 -13.16 19.18
CA ASP A 77 22.03 -14.07 18.89
C ASP A 77 22.67 -14.53 20.21
N CYS A 78 22.54 -15.83 20.50
CA CYS A 78 23.05 -16.43 21.72
C CYS A 78 24.55 -16.75 21.65
N GLU A 79 25.14 -16.86 20.45
CA GLU A 79 26.54 -17.26 20.29
C GLU A 79 27.51 -16.22 20.89
N PRO A 80 27.32 -14.89 20.71
CA PRO A 80 28.11 -13.86 21.37
C PRO A 80 27.87 -13.78 22.88
N ILE A 81 26.69 -14.18 23.36
CA ILE A 81 26.32 -14.11 24.78
C ILE A 81 26.97 -15.28 25.53
N ARG A 82 26.83 -16.50 24.98
CA ARG A 82 27.41 -17.72 25.54
C ARG A 82 27.56 -18.77 24.44
N ALA A 83 28.79 -18.99 23.99
CA ALA A 83 29.11 -19.95 22.92
C ALA A 83 28.50 -21.34 23.19
N GLY A 84 27.93 -21.95 22.14
CA GLY A 84 27.30 -23.27 22.23
C GLY A 84 25.93 -23.26 22.92
N THR A 85 25.30 -22.10 23.05
CA THR A 85 23.90 -21.98 23.47
C THR A 85 22.97 -21.70 22.31
N ARG A 86 21.69 -21.99 22.51
CA ARG A 86 20.62 -21.70 21.56
C ARG A 86 19.51 -20.98 22.29
N CYS A 87 18.88 -20.02 21.62
CA CYS A 87 17.74 -19.33 22.19
C CYS A 87 16.54 -20.28 22.33
N ARG A 88 15.88 -20.22 23.48
CA ARG A 88 14.61 -20.89 23.78
C ARG A 88 13.65 -19.90 24.38
N VAL A 89 12.37 -20.07 24.10
CA VAL A 89 11.34 -19.23 24.68
C VAL A 89 10.80 -19.91 25.94
N GLU A 90 10.98 -19.30 27.09
CA GLU A 90 10.40 -19.76 28.36
C GLU A 90 9.57 -18.65 28.98
N ALA A 91 8.29 -18.93 29.26
CA ALA A 91 7.33 -17.95 29.75
C ALA A 91 7.34 -16.65 28.90
N HIS A 92 7.25 -16.82 27.58
CA HIS A 92 7.29 -15.74 26.58
C HIS A 92 8.58 -14.89 26.57
N ARG A 93 9.68 -15.37 27.17
CA ARG A 93 10.97 -14.66 27.18
C ARG A 93 12.06 -15.48 26.50
N PRO A 94 12.97 -14.84 25.76
CA PRO A 94 14.09 -15.52 25.13
C PRO A 94 15.19 -15.81 26.17
N GLU A 95 15.62 -17.07 26.25
CA GLU A 95 16.68 -17.56 27.12
C GLU A 95 17.72 -18.34 26.32
N CYS A 96 19.00 -17.97 26.44
CA CYS A 96 20.10 -18.71 25.81
C CYS A 96 20.52 -19.90 26.68
N LYS A 97 20.12 -21.12 26.30
CA LYS A 97 20.40 -22.36 27.06
C LYS A 97 21.43 -23.25 26.40
N THR A 98 22.23 -23.96 27.17
CA THR A 98 23.05 -25.09 26.65
C THR A 98 22.20 -26.36 26.58
N LYS A 99 22.71 -27.40 25.89
CA LYS A 99 22.03 -28.70 25.80
C LYS A 99 21.80 -29.35 27.16
N GLU A 100 22.72 -29.15 28.11
CA GLU A 100 22.66 -29.72 29.47
C GLU A 100 21.66 -29.01 30.39
N GLU A 101 21.31 -27.77 30.08
CA GLU A 101 20.35 -26.97 30.86
C GLU A 101 18.89 -27.22 30.48
N LEU A 102 18.65 -27.94 29.39
CA LEU A 102 17.30 -28.37 29.04
C LEU A 102 16.83 -29.47 29.98
N ILE A 103 15.57 -29.35 30.43
CA ILE A 103 14.88 -30.39 31.22
C ILE A 103 14.88 -31.73 30.47
N ASN A 104 14.81 -31.68 29.14
CA ASN A 104 14.94 -32.84 28.27
C ASN A 104 16.00 -32.59 27.17
N PRO A 105 17.24 -33.09 27.32
CA PRO A 105 18.30 -32.92 26.32
C PRO A 105 17.97 -33.53 24.95
N GLU A 106 17.09 -34.53 24.89
CA GLU A 106 16.63 -35.13 23.61
C GLU A 106 15.74 -34.16 22.82
N GLN A 107 15.08 -33.22 23.50
CA GLN A 107 14.31 -32.16 22.87
C GLN A 107 15.20 -31.16 22.12
N TRP A 108 16.50 -31.08 22.47
CA TRP A 108 17.45 -30.24 21.75
C TRP A 108 17.53 -30.62 20.27
N ASP A 109 17.65 -31.93 19.99
CA ASP A 109 17.82 -32.44 18.63
C ASP A 109 16.48 -32.62 17.90
N ALA A 110 15.37 -32.73 18.65
CA ALA A 110 14.03 -32.90 18.10
C ALA A 110 13.29 -31.58 17.82
N THR A 111 13.71 -30.46 18.42
CA THR A 111 13.05 -29.17 18.12
C THR A 111 13.71 -28.52 16.91
N PRO A 112 12.95 -28.23 15.85
CA PRO A 112 13.49 -27.51 14.70
C PRO A 112 14.10 -26.17 15.12
N ASP A 113 15.15 -25.72 14.44
CA ASP A 113 15.78 -24.39 14.56
C ASP A 113 14.76 -23.27 14.38
N CYS A 114 13.79 -23.50 13.50
CA CYS A 114 12.72 -22.58 13.19
C CYS A 114 11.41 -23.34 12.91
N ALA A 115 10.28 -22.73 13.21
CA ALA A 115 8.97 -23.12 12.72
C ALA A 115 8.62 -22.32 11.46
N MET A 116 8.91 -21.01 11.44
CA MET A 116 8.58 -20.09 10.35
C MET A 116 9.79 -19.29 9.85
N ASN A 117 9.71 -18.77 8.63
CA ASN A 117 10.80 -18.04 8.00
C ASN A 117 11.23 -16.79 8.78
N ASP A 118 10.28 -16.09 9.39
CA ASP A 118 10.53 -14.88 10.20
C ASP A 118 11.29 -15.17 11.50
N GLU A 119 11.56 -16.44 11.83
CA GLU A 119 12.44 -16.84 12.94
C GLU A 119 13.91 -16.94 12.51
N CYS A 120 14.17 -16.94 11.20
CA CYS A 120 15.51 -16.98 10.64
C CYS A 120 16.06 -15.57 10.37
N ASN A 121 17.36 -15.46 10.13
CA ASN A 121 17.95 -14.19 9.68
C ASN A 121 17.33 -13.74 8.36
N PHE A 122 17.44 -12.44 8.04
CA PHE A 122 16.83 -11.85 6.83
C PHE A 122 17.19 -12.58 5.52
N GLU A 123 18.42 -13.08 5.39
CA GLU A 123 18.91 -13.80 4.20
C GLU A 123 18.57 -15.30 4.23
N GLN A 124 18.03 -15.78 5.34
CA GLN A 124 17.74 -17.17 5.62
C GLN A 124 16.23 -17.43 5.66
N TRP A 125 15.87 -18.69 5.44
CA TRP A 125 14.50 -19.18 5.49
C TRP A 125 14.41 -20.49 6.26
N CYS A 126 13.20 -20.84 6.68
CA CYS A 126 12.98 -22.04 7.45
C CYS A 126 12.69 -23.24 6.55
N LEU A 127 13.71 -24.05 6.29
CA LEU A 127 13.59 -25.25 5.47
C LEU A 127 13.87 -26.50 6.30
N ASN A 128 12.88 -27.40 6.38
CA ASN A 128 12.93 -28.63 7.19
C ASN A 128 13.29 -28.37 8.65
N GLY A 129 12.73 -27.27 9.18
CA GLY A 129 12.97 -26.86 10.55
C GLY A 129 14.42 -26.40 10.79
N LYS A 130 15.14 -25.97 9.76
CA LYS A 130 16.47 -25.37 9.88
C LYS A 130 16.51 -24.04 9.17
N CYS A 131 17.13 -23.04 9.80
CA CYS A 131 17.44 -21.80 9.11
C CYS A 131 18.58 -22.06 8.13
N GLN A 132 18.28 -21.92 6.85
CA GLN A 132 19.22 -22.12 5.75
C GLN A 132 19.27 -20.85 4.91
N GLU A 133 20.37 -20.60 4.21
CA GLU A 133 20.45 -19.51 3.25
C GLU A 133 19.38 -19.69 2.17
N ALA A 134 18.49 -18.69 2.01
CA ALA A 134 17.34 -18.81 1.10
C ALA A 134 17.80 -19.09 -0.35
N CYS A 135 18.92 -18.49 -0.75
CA CYS A 135 19.49 -18.59 -2.09
C CYS A 135 20.50 -19.73 -2.29
N ALA A 136 20.76 -20.59 -1.30
CA ALA A 136 21.78 -21.65 -1.42
C ALA A 136 21.48 -22.66 -2.55
N ASP A 137 20.21 -23.05 -2.69
CA ASP A 137 19.78 -24.11 -3.61
C ASP A 137 18.98 -23.61 -4.82
N ILE A 138 18.90 -22.28 -4.99
CA ILE A 138 18.06 -21.64 -6.01
C ILE A 138 18.92 -21.22 -7.19
N ASP A 139 18.70 -21.90 -8.30
CA ASP A 139 19.43 -21.69 -9.55
C ASP A 139 18.67 -20.73 -10.46
N CYS A 140 18.90 -19.43 -10.29
CA CYS A 140 18.22 -18.44 -11.12
C CYS A 140 18.78 -18.35 -12.55
N SER A 141 19.98 -18.89 -12.78
CA SER A 141 20.61 -18.89 -14.10
C SER A 141 19.94 -19.87 -15.06
N SER A 142 19.16 -20.84 -14.55
CA SER A 142 18.50 -21.83 -15.38
C SER A 142 17.30 -21.29 -16.16
N TRP A 143 16.71 -20.15 -15.76
CA TRP A 143 15.55 -19.55 -16.42
C TRP A 143 15.84 -18.19 -17.05
N SER A 144 16.95 -17.54 -16.70
CA SER A 144 17.40 -16.32 -17.35
C SER A 144 18.92 -16.29 -17.46
N ASP A 145 19.43 -15.84 -18.61
CA ASP A 145 20.87 -15.78 -18.87
C ASP A 145 21.59 -14.78 -17.93
N ASP A 146 20.85 -13.84 -17.34
CA ASP A 146 21.28 -12.81 -16.38
C ASP A 146 20.62 -12.94 -14.98
N GLY A 147 20.01 -14.09 -14.68
CA GLY A 147 19.28 -14.33 -13.42
C GLY A 147 20.21 -14.47 -12.21
N ILE A 148 19.86 -13.79 -11.10
CA ILE A 148 20.48 -13.90 -9.78
C ILE A 148 19.42 -14.21 -8.73
N CYS A 149 19.81 -14.96 -7.69
CA CYS A 149 18.95 -15.13 -6.52
C CYS A 149 19.16 -13.97 -5.55
N ALA A 150 18.07 -13.44 -5.01
CA ALA A 150 18.05 -12.49 -3.91
C ALA A 150 17.05 -12.95 -2.85
N THR A 151 17.23 -12.53 -1.60
CA THR A 151 16.27 -12.82 -0.54
C THR A 151 15.33 -11.64 -0.35
N GLU A 152 14.01 -11.87 -0.45
CA GLU A 152 12.97 -10.90 -0.12
C GLU A 152 12.03 -11.49 0.94
N ASN A 153 11.98 -10.86 2.11
CA ASN A 153 11.14 -11.33 3.22
C ASN A 153 11.37 -12.82 3.52
N HIS A 154 12.64 -13.20 3.71
CA HIS A 154 13.06 -14.58 3.96
C HIS A 154 12.67 -15.58 2.85
N LEU A 155 12.34 -15.12 1.65
CA LEU A 155 12.04 -15.99 0.51
C LEU A 155 13.08 -15.79 -0.58
N PRO A 156 13.55 -16.88 -1.21
CA PRO A 156 14.35 -16.73 -2.39
C PRO A 156 13.48 -16.22 -3.53
N VAL A 157 13.90 -15.11 -4.11
CA VAL A 157 13.32 -14.56 -5.33
C VAL A 157 14.39 -14.51 -6.40
N CYS A 158 13.93 -14.76 -7.61
CA CYS A 158 14.78 -14.86 -8.78
C CYS A 158 14.65 -13.55 -9.54
N LYS A 159 15.70 -12.73 -9.51
CA LYS A 159 15.76 -11.39 -10.10
C LYS A 159 16.73 -11.38 -11.27
N VAL A 160 16.60 -10.38 -12.13
CA VAL A 160 17.65 -10.06 -13.09
C VAL A 160 18.78 -9.34 -12.35
N LYS A 161 20.02 -9.60 -12.73
CA LYS A 161 21.14 -8.79 -12.25
C LYS A 161 20.96 -7.37 -12.77
N ASP A 162 20.42 -6.49 -11.92
CA ASP A 162 20.37 -5.08 -12.20
C ASP A 162 21.80 -4.61 -12.53
N GLY A 163 21.99 -4.01 -13.70
CA GLY A 163 22.99 -2.96 -13.81
C GLY A 163 22.58 -1.85 -12.84
N ASP A 164 23.48 -0.96 -12.45
CA ASP A 164 23.09 0.29 -11.78
C ASP A 164 22.24 1.13 -12.77
N TRP A 165 20.98 0.76 -12.98
CA TRP A 165 20.07 1.44 -13.88
C TRP A 165 19.41 2.57 -13.10
N ASP A 166 19.57 3.80 -13.58
CA ASP A 166 18.80 4.91 -13.06
C ASP A 166 17.33 4.83 -13.50
N GLU A 167 16.47 5.57 -12.81
CA GLU A 167 15.02 5.57 -13.05
C GLU A 167 14.66 6.02 -14.49
N GLU A 168 15.51 6.81 -15.13
CA GLU A 168 15.31 7.31 -16.50
C GLU A 168 15.58 6.21 -17.54
N GLN A 169 16.57 5.34 -17.28
CA GLN A 169 16.83 4.14 -18.08
C GLN A 169 15.70 3.12 -17.98
N VAL A 170 15.07 2.95 -16.81
CA VAL A 170 13.91 2.07 -16.65
C VAL A 170 12.74 2.53 -17.53
N ILE A 171 12.45 3.84 -17.58
CA ILE A 171 11.37 4.41 -18.40
C ILE A 171 11.64 4.24 -19.91
N GLN A 172 12.88 4.42 -20.35
CA GLN A 172 13.25 4.17 -21.75
C GLN A 172 13.12 2.68 -22.11
N LEU A 173 13.46 1.78 -21.20
CA LEU A 173 13.33 0.34 -21.40
C LEU A 173 11.86 -0.09 -21.52
N GLU A 174 10.90 0.65 -20.95
CA GLU A 174 9.47 0.36 -21.09
C GLU A 174 8.94 0.58 -22.52
N THR A 175 9.59 1.42 -23.34
CA THR A 175 9.08 1.79 -24.67
C THR A 175 9.58 0.88 -25.81
N GLU A 176 10.68 0.14 -25.61
CA GLU A 176 11.31 -0.69 -26.64
C GLU A 176 11.27 -2.20 -26.34
N GLN A 177 10.33 -2.65 -25.51
CA GLN A 177 10.27 -4.04 -25.08
C GLN A 177 9.91 -5.01 -26.22
N ARG A 178 10.68 -6.09 -26.30
CA ARG A 178 10.49 -7.19 -27.26
C ARG A 178 9.40 -8.17 -26.81
N ASN A 179 8.73 -8.78 -27.78
CA ASN A 179 7.66 -9.75 -27.56
C ASN A 179 8.22 -11.16 -27.31
N GLU A 180 7.33 -12.06 -26.88
CA GLU A 180 7.65 -13.47 -26.71
C GLU A 180 8.14 -14.10 -28.03
N GLY A 181 9.28 -14.77 -27.99
CA GLY A 181 9.93 -15.39 -29.16
C GLY A 181 10.93 -14.50 -29.90
N ASP A 182 11.01 -13.20 -29.56
CA ASP A 182 12.02 -12.31 -30.15
C ASP A 182 13.42 -12.61 -29.64
N LEU A 183 14.43 -12.33 -30.47
CA LEU A 183 15.85 -12.42 -30.09
C LEU A 183 16.20 -11.34 -29.06
N CYS A 184 16.91 -11.72 -28.00
CA CYS A 184 17.36 -10.82 -26.94
C CYS A 184 18.83 -11.10 -26.57
N LYS A 185 19.50 -10.13 -25.95
CA LYS A 185 20.81 -10.33 -25.31
C LYS A 185 20.76 -10.24 -23.79
N SER A 186 19.79 -9.51 -23.25
CA SER A 186 19.50 -9.41 -21.81
C SER A 186 18.00 -9.38 -21.56
N THR A 187 17.60 -9.67 -20.32
CA THR A 187 16.19 -9.72 -19.94
C THR A 187 15.49 -8.38 -20.03
N HIS A 188 16.22 -7.28 -19.80
CA HIS A 188 15.68 -5.92 -19.93
C HIS A 188 15.25 -5.56 -21.37
N GLU A 189 15.70 -6.30 -22.39
CA GLU A 189 15.19 -6.12 -23.75
C GLU A 189 13.79 -6.73 -23.95
N CYS A 190 13.35 -7.63 -23.07
CA CYS A 190 12.07 -8.31 -23.19
C CYS A 190 10.94 -7.56 -22.46
N ALA A 191 9.69 -7.87 -22.81
CA ALA A 191 8.55 -7.38 -22.04
C ALA A 191 8.66 -7.71 -20.54
N PHE A 192 8.10 -6.86 -19.67
CA PHE A 192 8.21 -6.96 -18.20
C PHE A 192 7.79 -8.31 -17.60
N ASN A 193 6.99 -9.10 -18.31
CA ASN A 193 6.53 -10.43 -17.92
C ASN A 193 7.32 -11.57 -18.60
N LEU A 194 8.39 -11.24 -19.32
CA LEU A 194 9.28 -12.15 -20.05
C LEU A 194 10.72 -12.04 -19.53
N VAL A 195 11.54 -13.02 -19.90
CA VAL A 195 12.96 -13.11 -19.54
C VAL A 195 13.77 -13.52 -20.76
N CYS A 196 15.02 -13.09 -20.83
CA CYS A 196 15.91 -13.53 -21.88
C CYS A 196 16.55 -14.86 -21.50
N HIS A 197 16.10 -15.92 -22.15
CA HIS A 197 16.57 -17.26 -21.89
C HIS A 197 17.02 -17.91 -23.19
N THR A 198 18.27 -18.37 -23.26
CA THR A 198 18.84 -18.95 -24.48
C THR A 198 18.77 -17.98 -25.69
N GLY A 199 18.91 -16.67 -25.42
CA GLY A 199 18.83 -15.61 -26.44
C GLY A 199 17.43 -15.34 -27.02
N LEU A 200 16.36 -15.85 -26.40
CA LEU A 200 14.97 -15.58 -26.79
C LEU A 200 14.14 -15.09 -25.60
N CYS A 201 13.24 -14.14 -25.84
CA CYS A 201 12.29 -13.68 -24.83
C CYS A 201 11.24 -14.77 -24.56
N LYS A 202 11.20 -15.31 -23.35
CA LYS A 202 10.29 -16.40 -22.94
C LYS A 202 9.60 -16.08 -21.63
N LYS A 203 8.47 -16.73 -21.35
CA LYS A 203 7.87 -16.71 -20.03
C LYS A 203 8.66 -17.64 -19.09
N PRO A 204 9.20 -17.14 -17.98
CA PRO A 204 9.97 -17.99 -17.06
C PRO A 204 9.08 -19.05 -16.39
N CYS A 205 7.83 -18.70 -16.10
CA CYS A 205 6.88 -19.60 -15.44
C CYS A 205 6.40 -20.78 -16.31
N ASP A 206 6.71 -20.80 -17.61
CA ASP A 206 6.46 -21.98 -18.46
C ASP A 206 7.54 -23.07 -18.24
N GLN A 207 8.66 -22.70 -17.64
CA GLN A 207 9.82 -23.56 -17.40
C GLN A 207 10.12 -23.76 -15.91
N LEU A 208 9.32 -23.16 -15.02
CA LEU A 208 9.53 -23.22 -13.58
C LEU A 208 8.27 -23.74 -12.92
N THR A 209 8.46 -24.58 -11.90
CA THR A 209 7.37 -25.08 -11.07
C THR A 209 7.58 -24.63 -9.64
N CYS A 210 6.51 -24.19 -9.01
CA CYS A 210 6.50 -23.90 -7.59
C CYS A 210 6.39 -25.20 -6.80
N PHE A 211 7.34 -25.42 -5.90
CA PHE A 211 7.39 -26.60 -5.07
C PHE A 211 7.32 -26.21 -3.59
N SER A 212 6.64 -27.01 -2.78
CA SER A 212 6.62 -26.89 -1.32
C SER A 212 6.70 -28.27 -0.71
N ASP A 213 7.54 -28.46 0.30
CA ASP A 213 7.69 -29.76 0.97
C ASP A 213 6.48 -30.06 1.84
N SER A 214 5.67 -31.05 1.45
CA SER A 214 4.44 -31.47 2.15
C SER A 214 4.56 -31.65 3.68
N MET A 215 5.77 -31.85 4.23
CA MET A 215 6.00 -32.06 5.67
C MET A 215 6.06 -30.78 6.52
N SER A 216 6.13 -29.60 5.91
CA SER A 216 6.16 -28.32 6.63
C SER A 216 4.76 -27.67 6.67
N HIS A 217 4.14 -27.56 7.86
CA HIS A 217 2.85 -26.86 7.99
C HIS A 217 2.91 -25.36 7.61
N LEU A 218 4.10 -24.81 7.37
CA LEU A 218 4.36 -23.41 7.02
C LEU A 218 4.88 -23.24 5.57
N ASN A 219 4.67 -24.25 4.73
CA ASN A 219 4.92 -24.33 3.28
C ASN A 219 4.92 -23.00 2.53
N LEU A 220 6.10 -22.40 2.42
CA LEU A 220 6.34 -21.34 1.46
C LEU A 220 6.99 -21.96 0.22
N PRO A 221 6.44 -21.66 -0.96
CA PRO A 221 6.87 -22.29 -2.19
C PRO A 221 8.20 -21.70 -2.66
N TYR A 222 8.99 -22.51 -3.33
CA TYR A 222 10.18 -22.06 -4.02
C TYR A 222 10.22 -22.56 -5.46
N LEU A 223 11.04 -21.89 -6.27
CA LEU A 223 11.17 -22.18 -7.69
C LEU A 223 12.13 -23.34 -7.89
N LEU A 224 11.66 -24.40 -8.56
CA LEU A 224 12.50 -25.47 -9.06
C LEU A 224 12.39 -25.56 -10.58
N SER A 225 13.52 -25.84 -11.23
CA SER A 225 13.54 -26.33 -12.59
C SER A 225 12.92 -27.74 -12.62
N PRO A 226 12.12 -28.10 -13.65
CA PRO A 226 11.50 -29.41 -13.81
C PRO A 226 12.46 -30.59 -13.59
N ASP A 227 13.72 -30.45 -13.99
CA ASP A 227 14.73 -31.50 -13.88
C ASP A 227 15.21 -31.75 -12.43
N LYS A 228 14.98 -30.80 -11.52
CA LYS A 228 15.35 -30.89 -10.10
C LYS A 228 14.17 -31.28 -9.20
N ILE A 229 12.98 -31.47 -9.75
CA ILE A 229 11.81 -31.90 -8.98
C ILE A 229 11.99 -33.39 -8.63
N PRO A 230 11.92 -33.78 -7.34
CA PRO A 230 11.95 -35.19 -6.94
C PRO A 230 10.87 -35.98 -7.70
N GLN A 231 11.16 -37.19 -8.19
CA GLN A 231 10.18 -37.98 -8.96
C GLN A 231 8.87 -38.26 -8.21
N ASP A 232 8.91 -38.20 -6.88
CA ASP A 232 7.79 -38.48 -5.99
C ASP A 232 7.09 -37.19 -5.49
N ALA A 233 7.53 -36.02 -5.94
CA ALA A 233 6.94 -34.74 -5.56
C ALA A 233 5.62 -34.50 -6.32
N GLU A 234 4.50 -34.49 -5.61
CA GLU A 234 3.25 -33.96 -6.15
C GLU A 234 3.39 -32.45 -6.39
N SER A 235 3.05 -31.97 -7.59
CA SER A 235 3.01 -30.54 -7.86
C SER A 235 1.94 -29.91 -6.97
N ASP A 236 2.32 -29.02 -6.06
CA ASP A 236 1.34 -28.39 -5.16
C ASP A 236 0.54 -27.33 -5.94
N HIS A 237 -0.68 -27.70 -6.37
CA HIS A 237 -1.64 -26.80 -7.00
C HIS A 237 -2.00 -25.57 -6.15
N LYS A 238 -1.62 -25.55 -4.86
CA LYS A 238 -1.76 -24.39 -3.98
C LYS A 238 -0.79 -23.27 -4.31
N PHE A 239 0.18 -23.45 -5.20
CA PHE A 239 1.11 -22.39 -5.56
C PHE A 239 1.21 -22.23 -7.09
N ARG A 240 1.45 -21.00 -7.54
CA ARG A 240 1.70 -20.68 -8.94
C ARG A 240 2.92 -19.77 -9.07
N CYS A 241 3.67 -19.98 -10.14
CA CYS A 241 4.75 -19.07 -10.52
C CYS A 241 4.16 -17.77 -11.04
N VAL A 242 4.75 -16.64 -10.65
CA VAL A 242 4.49 -15.33 -11.22
C VAL A 242 5.79 -14.66 -11.61
N ASN A 243 5.73 -13.90 -12.71
CA ASN A 243 6.79 -13.00 -13.14
C ASN A 243 6.22 -11.58 -13.17
N GLU A 244 6.72 -10.73 -12.29
CA GLU A 244 6.33 -9.32 -12.20
C GLU A 244 7.61 -8.48 -12.25
N TYR A 245 7.75 -7.63 -13.28
CA TYR A 245 8.93 -6.77 -13.46
C TYR A 245 10.25 -7.55 -13.47
N HIS A 246 10.28 -8.67 -14.20
CA HIS A 246 11.41 -9.60 -14.25
C HIS A 246 11.81 -10.22 -12.89
N VAL A 247 10.96 -10.10 -11.87
CA VAL A 247 11.09 -10.82 -10.60
C VAL A 247 10.18 -12.04 -10.66
N VAL A 248 10.82 -13.22 -10.66
CA VAL A 248 10.14 -14.51 -10.64
C VAL A 248 10.06 -15.01 -9.22
N LYS A 249 8.83 -15.32 -8.78
CA LYS A 249 8.55 -15.84 -7.43
C LYS A 249 7.36 -16.79 -7.45
N CYS A 250 7.22 -17.55 -6.38
CA CYS A 250 6.07 -18.40 -6.15
C CYS A 250 5.08 -17.75 -5.21
N ILE A 251 3.79 -17.76 -5.59
CA ILE A 251 2.72 -17.22 -4.76
C ILE A 251 1.63 -18.27 -4.55
N LYS A 252 0.90 -18.13 -3.45
CA LYS A 252 -0.24 -19.01 -3.15
C LYS A 252 -1.37 -18.81 -4.17
N ASN A 253 -1.86 -19.90 -4.72
CA ASN A 253 -2.99 -20.01 -5.63
C ASN A 253 -4.30 -19.89 -4.83
N VAL A 254 -4.56 -18.68 -4.32
CA VAL A 254 -5.80 -18.37 -3.58
C VAL A 254 -6.83 -17.82 -4.60
N PRO A 255 -8.09 -18.31 -4.62
CA PRO A 255 -9.12 -17.84 -5.57
C PRO A 255 -9.51 -16.37 -5.39
N TYR A 256 -9.14 -15.76 -4.27
CA TYR A 256 -9.15 -14.32 -4.07
C TYR A 256 -7.70 -13.87 -4.06
N ASN A 257 -7.28 -13.19 -5.12
CA ASN A 257 -5.96 -12.55 -5.17
C ASN A 257 -5.84 -11.60 -3.98
N VAL A 258 -5.16 -12.04 -2.92
CA VAL A 258 -4.43 -11.14 -2.04
C VAL A 258 -3.01 -11.18 -2.57
N ALA A 259 -2.73 -10.27 -3.50
CA ALA A 259 -1.45 -10.16 -4.16
C ALA A 259 -0.35 -9.74 -3.15
N LEU A 260 0.41 -10.72 -2.65
CA LEU A 260 1.74 -10.50 -2.09
C LEU A 260 2.70 -10.13 -3.24
N PHE A 261 3.23 -8.92 -3.41
CA PHE A 261 3.24 -7.74 -2.57
C PHE A 261 3.22 -6.56 -3.52
N GLY A 262 2.08 -5.91 -3.53
CA GLY A 262 1.93 -4.61 -4.11
C GLY A 262 0.64 -4.01 -3.61
N CYS A 263 0.56 -2.70 -3.67
CA CYS A 263 -0.71 -2.06 -3.39
C CYS A 263 -1.70 -2.38 -4.53
N GLU A 264 -2.95 -2.66 -4.18
CA GLU A 264 -4.04 -2.73 -5.17
C GLU A 264 -4.83 -1.41 -5.20
N SER A 265 -4.65 -0.61 -4.15
CA SER A 265 -5.25 0.70 -3.95
C SER A 265 -4.35 1.50 -3.03
N ASN A 266 -4.57 2.81 -2.97
CA ASN A 266 -3.81 3.71 -2.11
C ASN A 266 -3.91 3.34 -0.62
N GLU A 267 -5.04 2.78 -0.18
CA GLU A 267 -5.27 2.32 1.20
C GLU A 267 -4.31 1.20 1.64
N HIS A 268 -3.66 0.53 0.69
CA HIS A 268 -2.64 -0.48 0.97
C HIS A 268 -1.24 0.11 1.19
N CYS A 269 -1.09 1.44 1.08
CA CYS A 269 0.15 2.16 1.25
C CYS A 269 0.14 2.98 2.54
N GLY A 270 1.33 3.44 2.98
CA GLY A 270 1.42 4.38 4.10
C GLY A 270 0.67 5.69 3.80
N GLU A 271 0.36 6.47 4.84
CA GLU A 271 -0.41 7.73 4.72
C GLU A 271 0.19 8.73 3.72
N HIS A 272 1.51 8.68 3.51
CA HIS A 272 2.25 9.54 2.58
C HIS A 272 2.60 8.87 1.24
N GLN A 273 1.99 7.73 0.94
CA GLN A 273 2.29 6.94 -0.23
C GLN A 273 1.02 6.61 -1.01
N LEU A 274 1.13 6.58 -2.33
CA LEU A 274 0.08 6.13 -3.22
C LEU A 274 0.50 4.92 -4.01
N CYS A 275 -0.50 4.22 -4.50
CA CYS A 275 -0.29 3.03 -5.28
C CYS A 275 -0.08 3.35 -6.76
N VAL A 276 1.16 3.20 -7.24
CA VAL A 276 1.48 3.25 -8.67
C VAL A 276 2.04 1.91 -9.08
N ASN A 277 1.44 1.27 -10.09
CA ASN A 277 1.98 0.05 -10.67
C ASN A 277 2.27 -1.03 -9.62
N ARG A 278 1.35 -1.20 -8.66
CA ARG A 278 1.50 -2.11 -7.51
C ARG A 278 2.67 -1.79 -6.58
N LYS A 279 3.29 -0.64 -6.67
CA LYS A 279 4.33 -0.17 -5.73
C LYS A 279 3.80 1.02 -4.95
N CYS A 280 3.97 0.99 -3.63
CA CYS A 280 3.75 2.17 -2.81
C CYS A 280 4.88 3.15 -3.06
N THR A 281 4.55 4.27 -3.69
CA THR A 281 5.49 5.35 -3.97
C THR A 281 5.11 6.58 -3.17
N ASP A 282 6.10 7.34 -2.72
CA ASP A 282 5.87 8.64 -2.09
C ASP A 282 4.97 9.50 -2.98
N SER A 283 3.86 9.96 -2.41
CA SER A 283 2.83 10.72 -3.13
C SER A 283 3.34 12.05 -3.66
N CYS A 284 4.34 12.63 -2.99
CA CYS A 284 4.98 13.88 -3.36
C CYS A 284 6.07 13.72 -4.42
N LYS A 285 6.48 12.49 -4.74
CA LYS A 285 7.41 12.21 -5.84
C LYS A 285 6.86 12.65 -7.21
N TRP A 286 5.53 12.63 -7.35
CA TRP A 286 4.84 12.90 -8.61
C TRP A 286 4.40 14.36 -8.79
N VAL A 287 4.71 15.23 -7.82
CA VAL A 287 4.25 16.62 -7.79
C VAL A 287 5.42 17.57 -7.52
N ASP A 288 5.83 18.33 -8.53
CA ASP A 288 6.93 19.29 -8.42
C ASP A 288 6.43 20.69 -8.02
N CYS A 289 6.07 20.84 -6.74
CA CYS A 289 5.54 22.11 -6.21
C CYS A 289 6.57 23.25 -6.22
N VAL A 290 7.86 22.92 -6.09
CA VAL A 290 8.96 23.91 -6.02
C VAL A 290 9.21 24.56 -7.38
N SER A 291 9.07 23.81 -8.47
CA SER A 291 9.11 24.40 -9.81
C SER A 291 7.93 25.34 -10.10
N TRP A 292 6.81 25.15 -9.40
CA TRP A 292 5.58 25.93 -9.58
C TRP A 292 5.62 27.22 -8.79
N SER A 293 6.11 27.20 -7.55
CA SER A 293 6.37 28.41 -6.76
C SER A 293 7.48 28.14 -5.76
N PHE A 294 8.30 29.15 -5.47
CA PHE A 294 9.43 28.99 -4.55
C PHE A 294 9.01 28.67 -3.09
N ASP A 295 7.75 28.98 -2.74
CA ASP A 295 7.10 28.69 -1.46
C ASP A 295 6.15 27.48 -1.52
N GLY A 296 6.10 26.80 -2.66
CA GLY A 296 5.30 25.58 -2.83
C GLY A 296 6.00 24.39 -2.18
N TYR A 297 5.26 23.66 -1.35
CA TYR A 297 5.65 22.35 -0.84
C TYR A 297 4.56 21.34 -1.15
N CYS A 298 4.94 20.07 -1.26
CA CYS A 298 3.96 19.01 -1.41
C CYS A 298 3.49 18.52 -0.05
N ASP A 299 2.19 18.37 0.10
CA ASP A 299 1.52 17.71 1.23
C ASP A 299 0.66 16.56 0.72
N VAL A 300 0.31 15.61 1.58
CA VAL A 300 -0.45 14.42 1.20
C VAL A 300 -1.89 14.51 1.70
N ILE A 301 -2.85 14.47 0.78
CA ILE A 301 -4.29 14.48 1.06
C ILE A 301 -4.89 13.20 0.48
N ASP A 302 -5.40 12.33 1.34
CA ASP A 302 -6.01 11.05 0.94
C ASP A 302 -5.08 10.21 0.05
N HIS A 303 -3.83 10.04 0.51
CA HIS A 303 -2.73 9.45 -0.22
C HIS A 303 -2.26 10.20 -1.48
N TYR A 304 -2.89 11.29 -1.93
CA TYR A 304 -2.43 12.03 -3.11
C TYR A 304 -1.53 13.20 -2.75
N GLY A 305 -0.44 13.38 -3.49
CA GLY A 305 0.38 14.59 -3.39
C GLY A 305 -0.41 15.80 -3.89
N ALA A 306 -0.44 16.85 -3.10
CA ALA A 306 -1.08 18.12 -3.41
C ALA A 306 -0.13 19.26 -3.07
N CYS A 307 -0.01 20.25 -3.95
CA CYS A 307 0.78 21.43 -3.63
C CYS A 307 0.04 22.32 -2.64
N LYS A 308 0.70 22.58 -1.51
CA LYS A 308 0.34 23.63 -0.56
C LYS A 308 1.37 24.74 -0.65
N PHE A 309 0.94 25.94 -0.28
CA PHE A 309 1.78 27.13 -0.21
C PHE A 309 1.68 27.62 1.23
N GLU A 310 2.78 27.62 1.98
CA GLU A 310 2.77 28.03 3.38
C GLU A 310 3.14 29.50 3.53
N LEU A 311 2.45 30.17 4.45
CA LEU A 311 2.72 31.52 4.90
C LEU A 311 3.86 31.49 5.92
N PHE A 312 5.10 31.28 5.48
CA PHE A 312 6.22 31.45 6.40
C PHE A 312 6.41 32.93 6.75
N GLY A 313 5.93 33.31 7.94
CA GLY A 313 6.33 34.53 8.63
C GLY A 313 5.50 35.79 8.39
N SER A 314 4.33 35.71 7.76
CA SER A 314 3.43 36.85 7.59
C SER A 314 2.23 36.77 8.52
N THR A 315 1.88 37.86 9.18
CA THR A 315 0.66 37.93 10.01
C THR A 315 -0.59 37.96 9.14
N GLU A 316 -1.74 37.53 9.68
CA GLU A 316 -3.06 37.63 9.00
C GLU A 316 -3.29 39.05 8.45
N ASP A 317 -2.87 40.07 9.20
CA ASP A 317 -2.96 41.49 8.81
C ASP A 317 -2.04 41.86 7.62
N GLU A 318 -0.87 41.23 7.48
CA GLU A 318 0.03 41.44 6.32
C GLU A 318 -0.51 40.79 5.05
N ILE A 319 -1.22 39.66 5.18
CA ILE A 319 -1.89 38.97 4.06
C ILE A 319 -3.06 39.82 3.56
N GLU A 320 -3.83 40.41 4.47
CA GLU A 320 -4.94 41.30 4.13
C GLU A 320 -4.43 42.64 3.56
N ALA A 321 -3.25 43.12 3.96
CA ALA A 321 -2.63 44.31 3.40
C ALA A 321 -2.04 44.10 1.98
N VAL A 322 -1.66 42.88 1.61
CA VAL A 322 -1.19 42.51 0.25
C VAL A 322 -2.37 42.24 -0.70
N ALA A 323 -3.62 42.41 -0.26
CA ALA A 323 -4.86 42.29 -1.04
C ALA A 323 -5.01 43.27 -2.23
N SER A 324 -3.93 43.84 -2.77
CA SER A 324 -3.83 44.11 -4.20
C SER A 324 -3.61 42.80 -4.96
N GLN A 325 -4.61 41.90 -4.92
CA GLN A 325 -4.58 40.61 -5.60
C GLN A 325 -4.22 40.82 -7.08
N ARG A 326 -3.00 40.44 -7.45
CA ARG A 326 -2.51 40.66 -8.80
C ARG A 326 -3.27 39.75 -9.76
N ARG A 327 -3.72 40.33 -10.86
CA ARG A 327 -4.45 39.62 -11.92
C ARG A 327 -3.54 38.64 -12.66
N GLN A 328 -4.14 37.70 -13.38
CA GLN A 328 -3.43 36.77 -14.26
C GLN A 328 -2.42 37.51 -15.17
N GLY A 329 -1.21 36.96 -15.27
CA GLY A 329 -0.07 37.49 -16.03
C GLY A 329 0.79 38.52 -15.29
N ALA A 330 0.34 39.05 -14.16
CA ALA A 330 1.13 39.99 -13.35
C ALA A 330 2.37 39.31 -12.76
N LYS A 331 3.47 40.06 -12.63
CA LYS A 331 4.67 39.55 -11.96
C LYS A 331 4.33 39.21 -10.51
N CYS A 332 4.92 38.17 -9.97
CA CYS A 332 4.79 37.78 -8.57
C CYS A 332 6.12 37.24 -8.07
N ILE A 333 6.28 37.30 -6.76
CA ILE A 333 7.34 36.63 -6.03
C ILE A 333 6.74 35.33 -5.53
N ASN A 334 5.66 35.37 -4.72
CA ASN A 334 4.94 34.21 -4.18
C ASN A 334 3.48 34.15 -4.62
N THR A 335 2.84 33.00 -4.40
CA THR A 335 1.44 32.72 -4.78
C THR A 335 0.44 33.66 -4.10
N PHE A 336 0.70 34.09 -2.87
CA PHE A 336 -0.17 35.01 -2.13
C PHE A 336 -0.25 36.43 -2.70
N GLN A 337 0.67 36.82 -3.58
CA GLN A 337 0.55 38.07 -4.33
C GLN A 337 -0.51 38.00 -5.43
N CYS A 338 -0.98 36.80 -5.78
CA CYS A 338 -1.94 36.57 -6.84
C CYS A 338 -3.38 36.52 -6.30
N SER A 339 -4.37 36.65 -7.19
CA SER A 339 -5.76 36.35 -6.83
C SER A 339 -5.91 34.93 -6.29
N HIS A 340 -6.91 34.70 -5.43
CA HIS A 340 -7.16 33.44 -4.72
C HIS A 340 -7.31 32.18 -5.59
N HIS A 341 -7.57 32.33 -6.89
CA HIS A 341 -7.65 31.25 -7.88
C HIS A 341 -6.39 31.12 -8.76
N LEU A 342 -5.33 31.87 -8.44
CA LEU A 342 -4.07 31.92 -9.20
C LEU A 342 -2.89 31.52 -8.31
N ALA A 343 -1.83 31.01 -8.94
CA ALA A 343 -0.56 30.69 -8.31
C ALA A 343 0.61 31.44 -8.97
N CYS A 344 1.72 31.63 -8.27
CA CYS A 344 2.88 32.34 -8.81
C CYS A 344 3.79 31.43 -9.64
N ILE A 345 3.37 31.14 -10.87
CA ILE A 345 4.04 30.18 -11.74
C ILE A 345 5.07 30.87 -12.61
N SER A 346 6.34 30.47 -12.49
CA SER A 346 7.47 31.07 -13.24
C SER A 346 7.54 32.61 -13.08
N GLY A 347 7.25 33.10 -11.88
CA GLY A 347 7.27 34.54 -11.55
C GLY A 347 6.08 35.33 -12.11
N ARG A 348 5.01 34.67 -12.56
CA ARG A 348 3.76 35.31 -12.99
C ARG A 348 2.52 34.62 -12.40
N CYS A 349 1.54 35.41 -11.98
CA CYS A 349 0.25 34.91 -11.52
C CYS A 349 -0.45 34.19 -12.66
N SER A 350 -0.62 32.88 -12.56
CA SER A 350 -1.21 32.03 -13.60
C SER A 350 -2.21 31.08 -12.97
N ASP A 351 -3.23 30.67 -13.71
CA ASP A 351 -4.16 29.66 -13.22
C ASP A 351 -3.46 28.30 -13.29
N PRO A 352 -3.23 27.60 -12.17
CA PRO A 352 -2.58 26.29 -12.20
C PRO A 352 -3.39 25.27 -13.03
N CYS A 353 -4.70 25.45 -13.19
CA CYS A 353 -5.54 24.62 -14.07
C CYS A 353 -5.26 24.81 -15.57
N ASP A 354 -4.54 25.86 -15.96
CA ASP A 354 -4.00 25.98 -17.33
C ASP A 354 -2.92 24.92 -17.60
N LEU A 355 -2.24 24.43 -16.57
CA LEU A 355 -1.13 23.47 -16.66
C LEU A 355 -1.50 22.05 -16.20
N LEU A 356 -2.69 21.87 -15.62
CA LEU A 356 -3.14 20.62 -15.01
C LEU A 356 -4.39 20.04 -15.68
N TRP A 357 -4.47 18.72 -15.73
CA TRP A 357 -5.68 17.98 -16.05
C TRP A 357 -6.16 17.17 -14.85
N CYS A 358 -7.46 16.91 -14.84
CA CYS A 358 -8.06 15.94 -13.95
C CYS A 358 -8.26 14.63 -14.70
N ILE A 359 -7.71 13.54 -14.17
CA ILE A 359 -7.92 12.19 -14.68
C ILE A 359 -8.66 11.34 -13.64
N GLY A 360 -9.69 10.61 -14.07
CA GLY A 360 -10.46 9.73 -13.19
C GLY A 360 -11.04 8.56 -13.98
N GLU A 361 -10.88 7.35 -13.48
CA GLU A 361 -11.43 6.12 -14.05
C GLU A 361 -12.88 5.90 -13.58
N GLY A 362 -13.80 6.72 -14.09
CA GLY A 362 -15.24 6.60 -13.83
C GLY A 362 -15.77 7.53 -12.72
N ALA A 363 -17.03 7.36 -12.35
CA ALA A 363 -17.78 8.28 -11.47
C ALA A 363 -17.44 8.14 -9.97
N TYR A 364 -16.72 7.08 -9.58
CA TYR A 364 -16.47 6.73 -8.18
C TYR A 364 -14.98 6.71 -7.81
N THR A 365 -14.08 6.95 -8.77
CA THR A 365 -12.65 7.05 -8.48
C THR A 365 -12.27 8.49 -8.18
N PRO A 366 -11.47 8.76 -7.14
CA PRO A 366 -10.94 10.10 -6.89
C PRO A 366 -10.16 10.58 -8.12
N ALA A 367 -10.48 11.78 -8.60
CA ALA A 367 -9.79 12.36 -9.73
C ALA A 367 -8.42 12.88 -9.32
N ARG A 368 -7.42 12.63 -10.17
CA ARG A 368 -6.01 12.97 -9.95
C ARG A 368 -5.64 14.19 -10.77
N LEU A 369 -4.81 15.07 -10.20
CA LEU A 369 -4.18 16.15 -10.94
C LEU A 369 -2.94 15.61 -11.66
N VAL A 370 -2.84 15.85 -12.96
CA VAL A 370 -1.66 15.51 -13.76
C VAL A 370 -1.21 16.70 -14.60
N GLN A 371 0.09 16.80 -14.85
CA GLN A 371 0.64 17.89 -15.66
C GLN A 371 0.34 17.66 -17.14
N LYS A 372 -0.29 18.63 -17.81
CA LYS A 372 -0.63 18.54 -19.25
C LYS A 372 0.57 18.27 -20.16
N ARG A 373 1.77 18.66 -19.72
CA ARG A 373 3.01 18.46 -20.49
C ARG A 373 3.54 17.03 -20.43
N LEU A 374 3.25 16.30 -19.36
CA LEU A 374 3.77 14.95 -19.14
C LEU A 374 2.88 13.87 -19.75
N PHE A 375 1.62 14.18 -20.03
CA PHE A 375 0.65 13.24 -20.60
C PHE A 375 0.19 13.75 -21.96
N PRO A 376 0.52 13.09 -23.09
CA PRO A 376 -0.13 13.40 -24.37
C PRO A 376 -1.63 13.05 -24.31
N MET A 377 -2.44 13.74 -25.12
CA MET A 377 -3.93 13.74 -25.11
C MET A 377 -4.62 12.37 -25.34
N GLU A 378 -3.91 11.25 -25.38
CA GLU A 378 -4.45 9.92 -25.69
C GLU A 378 -5.13 9.22 -24.49
N TYR A 379 -5.01 9.76 -23.27
CA TYR A 379 -5.72 9.24 -22.10
C TYR A 379 -7.19 9.69 -22.10
N ASN A 380 -8.11 8.78 -21.77
CA ASN A 380 -9.55 9.06 -21.66
C ASN A 380 -9.82 10.04 -20.51
N PHE A 381 -9.80 11.35 -20.79
CA PHE A 381 -10.22 12.37 -19.83
C PHE A 381 -11.70 12.22 -19.55
N ASN A 382 -12.03 11.99 -18.29
CA ASN A 382 -13.42 12.04 -17.86
C ASN A 382 -13.84 13.51 -17.82
N GLU A 383 -14.61 13.95 -18.82
CA GLU A 383 -15.09 15.32 -18.98
C GLU A 383 -15.86 15.86 -17.76
N ASN A 384 -16.31 14.96 -16.87
CA ASN A 384 -16.99 15.32 -15.64
C ASN A 384 -16.06 15.90 -14.58
N TYR A 385 -14.74 15.73 -14.67
CA TYR A 385 -13.83 16.34 -13.70
C TYR A 385 -13.22 17.63 -14.23
N LYS A 386 -13.33 18.71 -13.45
CA LYS A 386 -12.72 20.01 -13.74
C LYS A 386 -11.65 20.29 -12.69
N CYS A 387 -10.52 20.81 -13.14
CA CYS A 387 -9.55 21.40 -12.23
C CYS A 387 -10.16 22.70 -11.68
N VAL A 388 -10.14 22.84 -10.36
CA VAL A 388 -10.66 24.01 -9.64
C VAL A 388 -9.56 24.52 -8.71
N THR A 389 -9.36 25.83 -8.71
CA THR A 389 -8.43 26.52 -7.81
C THR A 389 -9.22 27.41 -6.85
N GLU A 390 -9.23 27.05 -5.57
CA GLU A 390 -9.92 27.79 -4.51
C GLU A 390 -8.95 28.04 -3.35
N HIS A 391 -8.80 29.31 -2.93
CA HIS A 391 -7.88 29.68 -1.84
C HIS A 391 -6.45 29.17 -2.02
N HIS A 392 -5.94 29.23 -3.26
CA HIS A 392 -4.64 28.69 -3.67
C HIS A 392 -4.49 27.16 -3.51
N LEU A 393 -5.56 26.44 -3.20
CA LEU A 393 -5.63 24.98 -3.26
C LEU A 393 -6.12 24.57 -4.64
N VAL A 394 -5.38 23.67 -5.30
CA VAL A 394 -5.78 23.07 -6.57
C VAL A 394 -6.35 21.68 -6.30
N ARG A 395 -7.53 21.40 -6.80
CA ARG A 395 -8.17 20.08 -6.70
C ARG A 395 -8.95 19.74 -7.96
N CYS A 396 -9.25 18.46 -8.12
CA CYS A 396 -10.22 18.01 -9.11
C CYS A 396 -11.61 17.97 -8.49
N ASP A 397 -12.58 18.61 -9.13
CA ASP A 397 -13.97 18.61 -8.71
C ASP A 397 -14.86 18.00 -9.80
N LEU A 398 -15.97 17.38 -9.39
CA LEU A 398 -17.00 16.93 -10.32
C LEU A 398 -17.74 18.17 -10.82
N GLY A 399 -17.55 18.51 -12.09
CA GLY A 399 -18.27 19.58 -12.77
C GLY A 399 -19.77 19.29 -12.73
N GLY A 400 -20.49 20.08 -11.95
CA GLY A 400 -21.96 20.06 -11.90
C GLY A 400 -22.64 20.56 -13.15
#